data_AF-A0A7C5L4G5-F1
#
_entry.id   AF-A0A7C5L4G5-F1
#
_cell.length_a   1.000
_cell.length_b   1.000
_cell.length_c   1.000
_cell.angle_alpha   90.00
_cell.angle_beta   90.00
_cell.angle_gamma   90.00
#
_symmetry.space_group_name_H-M   'P 1'
#
loop_
_entity.id
_entity.type
_entity.pdbx_description
1 polymer ?
#
loop_
_entity_poly.entity_id
_entity_poly.type
_entity_poly.pdbx_seq_one_letter_code
_entity_poly.pdbx_strand_id
1 'polypeptide(L)'
;MRFPIRFSKLSGTGNDFIVIDHRRALIAPEEQASFARAVCRRNFSIGADGLILIESSEEADFAWRFFNADGSAAEMCGNGARCAARFAHANGIAPARMRFATAAGIV
;
A
#
# COMPACT_ATOMS: atom_id res chain seq x y z
N MET A 1 3.31 -3.70 -16.95
CA MET A 1 4.20 -3.37 -15.80
C MET A 1 5.65 -3.16 -16.25
N ARG A 2 6.41 -2.31 -15.54
CA ARG A 2 7.86 -2.11 -15.78
C ARG A 2 8.65 -2.54 -14.56
N PHE A 3 9.64 -3.41 -14.76
CA PHE A 3 10.52 -3.93 -13.70
C PHE A 3 11.90 -3.26 -13.75
N PRO A 4 12.62 -3.19 -12.60
CA PRO A 4 12.20 -3.64 -11.26
C PRO A 4 11.26 -2.65 -10.56
N ILE A 5 10.36 -3.18 -9.71
CA ILE A 5 9.48 -2.38 -8.83
C ILE A 5 10.11 -2.33 -7.43
N ARG A 6 10.37 -1.12 -6.92
CA ARG A 6 10.84 -0.94 -5.55
C ARG A 6 9.66 -1.06 -4.58
N PHE A 7 9.89 -1.74 -3.46
CA PHE A 7 8.90 -1.91 -2.40
C PHE A 7 9.58 -1.83 -1.03
N SER A 8 8.79 -1.61 0.01
CA SER A 8 9.15 -1.81 1.40
C SER A 8 8.25 -2.88 2.00
N LYS A 9 8.79 -3.70 2.91
CA LYS A 9 7.99 -4.62 3.71
C LYS A 9 7.94 -4.10 5.14
N LEU A 10 6.73 -3.83 5.63
CA LEU A 10 6.49 -3.23 6.94
C LEU A 10 5.55 -4.11 7.75
N SER A 11 5.68 -4.09 9.08
CA SER A 11 4.74 -4.76 9.97
C SER A 11 4.17 -3.80 11.00
N GLY A 12 2.86 -3.88 11.20
CA GLY A 12 2.12 -3.20 12.26
C GLY A 12 1.53 -4.24 13.21
N THR A 13 2.09 -4.36 14.41
CA THR A 13 1.59 -5.26 15.48
C THR A 13 1.30 -6.69 15.02
N GLY A 14 2.15 -7.25 14.16
CA GLY A 14 2.05 -8.63 13.69
C GLY A 14 1.41 -8.80 12.30
N ASN A 15 0.66 -7.82 11.78
CA ASN A 15 0.30 -7.84 10.35
C ASN A 15 1.43 -7.30 9.49
N ASP A 16 1.74 -7.96 8.38
CA ASP A 16 2.77 -7.52 7.43
C ASP A 16 2.21 -7.09 6.08
N PHE A 17 2.80 -6.03 5.51
CA PHE A 17 2.35 -5.41 4.28
C PHE A 17 3.52 -5.15 3.34
N ILE A 18 3.30 -5.38 2.05
CA ILE A 18 4.14 -4.85 0.98
C ILE A 18 3.63 -3.45 0.69
N VAL A 19 4.50 -2.44 0.75
CA VAL A 19 4.16 -1.04 0.48
C VAL A 19 4.96 -0.52 -0.70
N ILE A 20 4.27 0.06 -1.68
CA ILE A 20 4.87 0.55 -2.93
C ILE A 20 4.51 2.03 -3.10
N ASP A 21 5.51 2.87 -3.39
CA ASP A 21 5.25 4.22 -3.90
C ASP A 21 4.72 4.11 -5.33
N HIS A 22 3.41 4.31 -5.46
CA HIS A 22 2.64 4.17 -6.69
C HIS A 22 2.16 5.54 -7.21
N ARG A 23 2.70 6.66 -6.70
CA ARG A 23 2.34 8.02 -7.15
C ARG A 23 2.64 8.27 -8.63
N ARG A 24 3.60 7.51 -9.19
CA ARG A 24 3.78 7.36 -10.63
C ARG A 24 3.24 5.98 -10.99
N ALA A 25 2.04 5.91 -11.57
CA ALA A 25 1.34 4.64 -11.84
C ALA A 25 2.28 3.57 -12.44
N LEU A 26 2.58 2.51 -11.67
CA LEU A 26 3.52 1.44 -12.04
C LEU A 26 2.83 0.14 -12.54
N ILE A 27 1.57 -0.03 -12.17
CA ILE A 27 0.75 -1.25 -12.23
C ILE A 27 -0.61 -0.77 -12.72
N ALA A 28 -1.10 -1.33 -13.83
CA ALA A 28 -2.39 -0.91 -14.38
C ALA A 28 -3.53 -1.34 -13.43
N PRO A 29 -4.61 -0.55 -13.28
CA PRO A 29 -5.69 -0.82 -12.33
C PRO A 29 -6.26 -2.25 -12.41
N GLU A 30 -6.45 -2.76 -13.61
CA GLU A 30 -6.95 -4.11 -13.90
C GLU A 30 -5.98 -5.23 -13.48
N GLU A 31 -4.70 -4.92 -13.31
CA GLU A 31 -3.67 -5.87 -12.89
C GLU A 31 -3.41 -5.82 -11.37
N GLN A 32 -3.89 -4.80 -10.64
CA GLN A 32 -3.51 -4.60 -9.24
C GLN A 32 -3.94 -5.75 -8.33
N ALA A 33 -5.15 -6.30 -8.52
CA ALA A 33 -5.67 -7.41 -7.72
C ALA A 33 -4.90 -8.72 -7.97
N SER A 34 -4.57 -9.03 -9.24
CA SER A 34 -3.78 -10.21 -9.59
C SER A 34 -2.33 -10.06 -9.13
N PHE A 35 -1.78 -8.84 -9.21
CA PHE A 35 -0.47 -8.51 -8.67
C PHE A 35 -0.41 -8.70 -7.15
N ALA A 36 -1.40 -8.21 -6.40
CA ALA A 36 -1.50 -8.43 -4.95
C ALA A 36 -1.46 -9.93 -4.59
N ARG A 37 -2.28 -10.76 -5.25
CA ARG A 37 -2.24 -12.23 -5.08
C ARG A 37 -0.85 -12.82 -5.33
N ALA A 38 -0.21 -12.38 -6.41
CA ALA A 38 1.09 -12.90 -6.81
C ALA A 38 2.18 -12.55 -5.80
N VAL A 39 2.25 -11.31 -5.33
CA VAL A 39 3.33 -10.86 -4.43
C VAL A 39 3.10 -11.26 -2.97
N CYS A 40 1.84 -11.37 -2.54
CA CYS A 40 1.48 -11.78 -1.18
C CYS A 40 1.53 -13.31 -0.97
N ARG A 41 1.71 -14.11 -2.04
CA ARG A 41 1.85 -15.56 -1.94
C ARG A 41 3.10 -15.95 -1.14
N ARG A 42 2.92 -16.41 0.09
CA ARG A 42 4.00 -16.92 0.95
C ARG A 42 4.68 -18.14 0.32
N ASN A 43 5.94 -18.39 0.67
CA ASN A 43 6.81 -19.46 0.17
C ASN A 43 7.26 -19.36 -1.30
N PHE A 44 6.54 -18.62 -2.15
CA PHE A 44 6.86 -18.46 -3.57
C PHE A 44 7.29 -17.03 -3.92
N SER A 45 6.76 -16.05 -3.20
CA SER A 45 7.02 -14.63 -3.38
C SER A 45 7.45 -14.00 -2.05
N ILE A 46 7.46 -12.67 -1.98
CA ILE A 46 7.78 -11.91 -0.77
C ILE A 46 6.88 -12.35 0.41
N GLY A 47 5.60 -12.60 0.14
CA GLY A 47 4.60 -13.00 1.13
C GLY A 47 4.18 -11.83 2.01
N ALA A 48 2.90 -11.62 2.23
CA ALA A 48 2.39 -10.60 3.17
C ALA A 48 0.89 -10.84 3.41
N ASP A 49 0.35 -10.23 4.46
CA ASP A 49 -1.11 -10.19 4.68
C ASP A 49 -1.81 -9.28 3.66
N GLY A 50 -1.10 -8.30 3.09
CA GLY A 50 -1.62 -7.50 1.99
C GLY A 50 -0.61 -6.57 1.30
N LEU A 51 -1.12 -5.88 0.29
CA LEU A 51 -0.40 -4.91 -0.54
C LEU A 51 -1.03 -3.53 -0.37
N ILE A 52 -0.20 -2.52 -0.08
CA ILE A 52 -0.57 -1.11 -0.02
C ILE A 52 0.14 -0.37 -1.15
N LEU A 53 -0.63 0.27 -2.02
CA LEU A 53 -0.15 1.20 -3.03
C LEU A 53 -0.34 2.62 -2.50
N ILE A 54 0.73 3.40 -2.42
CA ILE A 54 0.68 4.82 -2.05
C ILE A 54 0.50 5.65 -3.33
N GLU A 55 -0.62 6.34 -3.44
CA GLU A 55 -1.05 7.10 -4.61
C GLU A 55 -1.05 8.61 -4.31
N SER A 56 -1.09 9.43 -5.35
CA SER A 56 -1.25 10.88 -5.21
C SER A 56 -2.71 11.19 -4.83
N SER A 57 -2.93 12.26 -4.05
CA SER A 57 -4.26 12.75 -3.70
C SER A 57 -4.34 14.26 -3.95
N GLU A 58 -5.52 14.73 -4.34
CA GLU A 58 -5.82 16.17 -4.45
C GLU A 58 -6.35 16.75 -3.13
N GLU A 59 -6.81 15.89 -2.20
CA GLU A 59 -7.55 16.29 -0.99
C GLU A 59 -6.79 15.99 0.32
N ALA A 60 -5.70 15.25 0.24
CA ALA A 60 -4.89 14.81 1.39
C ALA A 60 -3.40 14.73 1.01
N ASP A 61 -2.51 14.47 1.99
CA ASP A 61 -1.06 14.40 1.73
C ASP A 61 -0.69 13.24 0.79
N PHE A 62 -1.47 12.15 0.83
CA PHE A 62 -1.45 11.05 -0.13
C PHE A 62 -2.77 10.28 -0.10
N ALA A 63 -2.97 9.37 -1.05
CA ALA A 63 -4.02 8.37 -0.99
C ALA A 63 -3.39 6.99 -0.83
N TRP A 64 -4.14 6.03 -0.32
CA TRP A 64 -3.72 4.64 -0.40
C TRP A 64 -4.74 3.81 -1.18
N ARG A 65 -4.27 2.70 -1.73
CA ARG A 65 -5.11 1.62 -2.22
C ARG A 65 -4.63 0.32 -1.59
N PHE A 66 -5.53 -0.34 -0.88
CA PHE A 66 -5.19 -1.51 -0.08
C PHE A 66 -5.86 -2.76 -0.64
N PHE A 67 -5.05 -3.81 -0.82
CA PHE A 67 -5.48 -5.13 -1.24
C PHE A 67 -5.09 -6.17 -0.19
N ASN A 68 -6.04 -7.06 0.14
CA ASN A 68 -5.74 -8.27 0.89
C ASN A 68 -4.89 -9.24 0.07
N ALA A 69 -4.31 -10.25 0.72
CA ALA A 69 -3.51 -11.28 0.05
C ALA A 69 -4.25 -12.08 -1.05
N ASP A 70 -5.58 -12.15 -1.00
CA ASP A 70 -6.42 -12.77 -2.04
C ASP A 70 -6.74 -11.82 -3.23
N GLY A 71 -6.26 -10.58 -3.16
CA GLY A 71 -6.47 -9.54 -4.17
C GLY A 71 -7.81 -8.81 -4.05
N SER A 72 -8.63 -9.10 -3.04
CA SER A 72 -9.80 -8.27 -2.73
C SER A 72 -9.36 -6.88 -2.25
N ALA A 73 -10.07 -5.85 -2.68
CA ALA A 73 -9.86 -4.50 -2.18
C ALA A 73 -10.41 -4.38 -0.75
N ALA A 74 -9.67 -3.70 0.12
CA ALA A 74 -10.08 -3.47 1.49
C ALA A 74 -10.16 -1.96 1.77
N GLU A 75 -11.19 -1.56 2.52
CA GLU A 75 -11.48 -0.15 2.71
C GLU A 75 -10.61 0.48 3.80
N MET A 76 -10.37 -0.26 4.89
CA MET A 76 -9.58 0.22 6.02
C MET A 76 -8.92 -0.92 6.81
N CYS A 77 -7.69 -0.70 7.25
CA CYS A 77 -6.99 -1.54 8.22
C CYS A 77 -6.12 -0.66 9.11
N GLY A 78 -6.41 -0.59 10.41
CA GLY A 78 -5.65 0.26 11.34
C GLY A 78 -4.15 -0.09 11.43
N ASN A 79 -3.79 -1.37 11.24
CA ASN A 79 -2.39 -1.80 11.19
C ASN A 79 -1.71 -1.34 9.89
N GLY A 80 -2.40 -1.51 8.76
CA GLY A 80 -1.93 -1.00 7.47
C GLY A 80 -1.77 0.51 7.48
N ALA A 81 -2.71 1.25 8.08
CA ALA A 81 -2.70 2.71 8.17
C ALA A 81 -1.41 3.21 8.85
N ARG A 82 -0.99 2.58 9.95
CA ARG A 82 0.28 2.91 10.62
C ARG A 82 1.49 2.64 9.73
N CYS A 83 1.48 1.54 8.98
CA CYS A 83 2.54 1.22 8.02
C CYS A 83 2.60 2.24 6.87
N ALA A 84 1.45 2.62 6.30
CA ALA A 84 1.34 3.61 5.24
C ALA A 84 1.83 4.99 5.70
N ALA A 85 1.39 5.45 6.88
CA ALA A 85 1.85 6.71 7.46
C ALA A 85 3.37 6.71 7.72
N ARG A 86 3.90 5.62 8.29
CA ARG A 86 5.36 5.47 8.51
C ARG A 86 6.13 5.50 7.20
N PHE A 87 5.65 4.79 6.18
CA PHE A 87 6.26 4.76 4.85
C PHE A 87 6.26 6.16 4.22
N ALA A 88 5.13 6.85 4.23
CA ALA A 88 4.97 8.18 3.66
C ALA A 88 5.92 9.18 4.32
N HIS A 89 6.00 9.18 5.66
CA HIS A 89 6.90 10.07 6.37
C HIS A 89 8.37 9.77 6.09
N ALA A 90 8.77 8.49 6.14
CA ALA A 90 10.16 8.08 5.92
C ALA A 90 10.68 8.38 4.51
N ASN A 91 9.79 8.44 3.51
CA ASN A 91 10.12 8.75 2.12
C ASN A 91 9.87 10.22 1.75
N GLY A 92 9.59 11.10 2.72
CA GLY A 92 9.35 12.52 2.47
C GLY A 92 8.08 12.80 1.64
N ILE A 93 7.13 11.87 1.65
CA ILE A 93 5.84 11.99 0.95
C ILE A 93 4.89 12.87 1.77
N ALA A 94 4.92 12.73 3.10
CA ALA A 94 4.03 13.43 4.02
C ALA A 94 4.76 13.90 5.31
N PRO A 95 4.30 14.99 5.95
CA PRO A 95 4.84 15.46 7.22
C PRO A 95 4.49 14.51 8.39
N ALA A 96 5.09 14.70 9.57
CA ALA A 96 4.83 13.83 10.72
C ALA A 96 3.35 13.84 11.18
N ARG A 97 2.68 15.00 11.06
CA ARG A 97 1.23 15.13 11.24
C ARG A 97 0.59 15.25 9.87
N MET A 98 -0.03 14.16 9.42
CA MET A 98 -0.55 14.01 8.06
C MET A 98 -2.03 13.64 8.05
N ARG A 99 -2.62 13.69 6.87
CA ARG A 99 -3.92 13.13 6.50
C ARG A 99 -3.76 12.32 5.23
N PHE A 100 -4.47 11.20 5.10
CA PHE A 100 -4.47 10.45 3.85
C PHE A 100 -5.83 9.88 3.49
N ALA A 101 -6.10 9.81 2.19
CA ALA A 101 -7.37 9.33 1.68
C ALA A 101 -7.39 7.79 1.61
N THR A 102 -8.51 7.23 2.05
CA THR A 102 -8.82 5.80 1.98
C THR A 102 -10.18 5.60 1.31
N ALA A 103 -10.52 4.36 0.93
CA ALA A 103 -11.86 4.08 0.40
C ALA A 103 -12.96 4.31 1.46
N ALA A 104 -12.62 4.28 2.75
CA ALA A 104 -13.53 4.60 3.86
C ALA A 104 -13.57 6.11 4.22
N GLY A 105 -12.84 6.97 3.50
CA GLY A 105 -12.71 8.40 3.77
C GLY A 105 -11.31 8.83 4.20
N ILE A 106 -11.16 10.11 4.57
CA ILE A 106 -9.87 10.67 5.01
C ILE A 106 -9.62 10.33 6.47
N VAL A 107 -8.43 9.80 6.74
CA VAL A 107 -7.88 9.52 8.08
C VAL A 107 -6.91 10.63 8.49
#